data_AF-A0A423EZS9-F1
#
_entry.id   AF-A0A423EZS9-F1
#
_cell.length_a   1.000
_cell.length_b   1.000
_cell.length_c   1.000
_cell.angle_alpha   90.00
_cell.angle_beta   90.00
_cell.angle_gamma   90.00
#
_symmetry.space_group_name_H-M   'P 1'
#
loop_
_entity.id
_entity.type
_entity.pdbx_description
1 polymer ?
#
loop_
_entity_poly.entity_id
_entity_poly.type
_entity_poly.pdbx_seq_one_letter_code
_entity_poly.pdbx_strand_id
1 'polypeptide(L)' 'MHFLWSLFTRKPALRQFALLDAQGRCQAFKECSQPPVGDGWVEIDEIRLSWMHHPLPARARVSPRPARSPRHQPLAA' A
#
# COMPACT_ATOMS: atom_id res chain seq x y z
N MET A 1 -13.55 -23.62 19.52
CA MET A 1 -13.79 -22.24 19.99
C MET A 1 -12.54 -21.39 19.76
N HIS A 2 -12.34 -20.82 18.56
CA HIS A 2 -11.11 -20.08 18.18
C HIS A 2 -11.32 -18.55 18.09
N PHE A 3 -12.24 -17.98 18.86
CA PHE A 3 -12.63 -16.57 18.75
C PHE A 3 -11.56 -15.58 19.24
N LEU A 4 -10.58 -16.02 20.04
CA LEU A 4 -9.57 -15.14 20.65
C LEU A 4 -8.28 -15.02 19.81
N TRP A 5 -8.12 -15.82 18.76
CA TRP A 5 -6.89 -15.82 17.95
C TRP A 5 -6.75 -14.55 17.08
N SER A 6 -7.87 -13.90 16.73
CA SER A 6 -7.86 -12.65 15.95
C SER A 6 -7.17 -11.49 16.68
N LEU A 7 -7.16 -11.49 18.01
CA LEU A 7 -6.51 -10.46 18.83
C LEU A 7 -4.98 -10.53 18.77
N PHE A 8 -4.43 -11.71 18.48
CA PHE A 8 -2.98 -11.92 18.31
C PHE A 8 -2.54 -11.82 16.86
N THR A 9 -3.47 -11.61 15.92
CA THR A 9 -3.08 -11.34 14.53
C THR A 9 -2.51 -9.94 14.42
N ARG A 10 -1.22 -9.87 14.08
CA ARG A 10 -0.49 -8.62 13.81
C ARG A 10 -1.30 -7.83 12.79
N LYS A 11 -1.86 -6.68 13.20
CA LYS A 11 -2.58 -5.77 12.29
C LYS A 11 -1.70 -5.56 11.06
N PRO A 12 -2.22 -5.77 9.84
CA PRO A 12 -1.42 -5.55 8.66
C PRO A 12 -0.99 -4.08 8.66
N ALA A 13 0.32 -3.84 8.52
CA ALA A 13 0.86 -2.48 8.48
C ALA A 13 0.10 -1.70 7.40
N LEU A 14 -0.53 -0.60 7.81
CA LEU A 14 -1.21 0.29 6.90
C LEU A 14 -0.16 0.92 5.99
N ARG A 15 -0.33 0.79 4.69
CA ARG A 15 0.55 1.37 3.68
C ARG A 15 -0.16 2.59 3.10
N GLN A 16 0.63 3.56 2.71
CA GLN A 16 0.13 4.79 2.11
C GLN A 16 0.32 4.71 0.61
N PHE A 17 -0.69 5.16 -0.13
CA PHE A 17 -0.69 5.18 -1.58
C PHE A 17 -1.07 6.57 -2.08
N ALA A 18 -0.43 7.01 -3.15
CA ALA A 18 -0.80 8.17 -3.93
C ALA A 18 -1.32 7.72 -5.30
N LEU A 19 -2.41 8.32 -5.77
CA LEU A 19 -2.88 8.18 -7.14
C LEU A 19 -2.17 9.21 -8.00
N LEU A 20 -1.48 8.76 -9.04
CA LEU A 20 -0.85 9.63 -10.03
C LEU A 20 -1.70 9.73 -11.29
N ASP A 21 -1.73 10.93 -11.90
CA ASP A 21 -2.23 11.12 -13.26
C ASP A 21 -1.22 10.59 -14.30
N ALA A 22 -1.61 10.62 -15.59
CA ALA A 22 -0.76 10.22 -16.70
C ALA A 22 0.51 11.09 -16.84
N GLN A 23 0.52 12.28 -16.23
CA GLN A 23 1.61 13.24 -16.19
C GLN A 23 2.49 13.07 -14.92
N GLY A 24 2.15 12.12 -14.04
CA GLY A 24 2.86 11.84 -12.80
C GLY A 24 2.56 12.78 -11.62
N ARG A 25 1.48 13.56 -11.67
CA ARG A 25 1.03 14.43 -10.58
C ARG A 25 0.12 13.70 -9.62
N CYS A 26 0.25 13.98 -8.34
CA CYS A 26 -0.58 13.36 -7.31
C CYS A 26 -1.99 13.95 -7.32
N GLN A 27 -3.00 13.10 -7.48
CA GLN A 27 -4.41 13.50 -7.48
C GLN A 27 -5.12 13.14 -6.17
N ALA A 28 -4.75 12.01 -5.55
CA ALA A 28 -5.41 11.54 -4.34
C ALA A 28 -4.46 10.73 -3.47
N PHE A 29 -4.81 10.62 -2.19
CA PHE A 29 -4.09 9.79 -1.21
C PHE A 29 -5.04 8.74 -0.64
N LYS A 30 -4.51 7.56 -0.33
CA LYS A 30 -5.26 6.48 0.30
C LYS A 30 -4.36 5.68 1.22
N GLU A 31 -4.82 5.41 2.43
CA GLU A 31 -4.14 4.52 3.36
C GLU A 31 -4.87 3.16 3.38
N CYS A 32 -4.17 2.10 3.00
CA CYS A 32 -4.73 0.75 2.89
C CYS A 32 -3.66 -0.28 3.27
N SER A 33 -4.07 -1.38 3.89
CA SER A 33 -3.19 -2.52 4.14
C SER A 33 -2.93 -3.37 2.89
N GLN A 34 -3.83 -3.29 1.90
CA GLN A 34 -3.78 -4.02 0.65
C GLN A 34 -3.52 -3.05 -0.52
N PRO A 35 -2.82 -3.49 -1.57
CA PRO A 35 -2.65 -2.69 -2.77
C PRO A 35 -4.04 -2.36 -3.34
N PRO A 36 -4.35 -1.07 -3.56
CA PRO A 36 -5.62 -0.67 -4.13
C PRO A 36 -5.78 -1.21 -5.55
N VAL A 37 -6.99 -1.64 -5.89
CA VAL A 37 -7.34 -2.07 -7.25
C VAL A 37 -7.49 -0.82 -8.12
N GLY A 38 -6.66 -0.70 -9.16
CA GLY A 38 -6.67 0.40 -10.12
C GLY A 38 -5.26 0.77 -10.60
N ASP A 39 -5.17 1.29 -11.81
CA ASP A 39 -3.91 1.78 -12.37
C ASP A 39 -3.53 3.15 -11.79
N GLY A 40 -2.22 3.43 -11.71
CA GLY A 40 -1.69 4.73 -11.27
C GLY A 40 -1.50 4.90 -9.75
N TRP A 41 -1.87 3.91 -8.95
CA TRP A 41 -1.54 3.91 -7.52
C TRP A 41 -0.08 3.56 -7.29
N VAL A 42 0.62 4.42 -6.55
CA VAL A 42 2.01 4.20 -6.13
C VAL A 42 2.09 4.22 -4.61
N GLU A 43 2.87 3.29 -4.06
CA GLU A 43 3.13 3.25 -2.61
C GLU A 43 4.08 4.40 -2.23
N ILE A 44 3.75 5.11 -1.15
CA ILE A 44 4.50 6.24 -0.62
C ILE A 44 4.83 6.00 0.86
N ASP A 45 5.92 6.61 1.32
CA ASP A 45 6.38 6.47 2.71
C ASP A 45 5.60 7.36 3.69
N GLU A 46 5.09 8.49 3.20
CA GLU A 46 4.31 9.45 3.98
C GLU A 46 3.27 10.15 3.10
N ILE A 47 2.11 10.51 3.66
CA ILE A 47 1.12 11.37 2.98
C ILE A 47 1.48 12.84 3.21
N ARG A 48 1.73 13.58 2.12
CA ARG A 48 1.98 15.02 2.16
C ARG A 48 1.06 15.77 1.21
N LEU A 49 0.19 16.61 1.79
CA LEU A 49 -0.71 17.50 1.06
C LEU A 49 0.03 18.45 0.09
N SER A 50 1.29 18.79 0.38
CA SER A 50 2.15 19.58 -0.51
C SER A 50 2.39 18.94 -1.87
N TRP A 51 2.17 17.63 -2.00
CA TRP A 51 2.31 16.93 -3.28
C TRP A 51 1.04 16.93 -4.11
N MET A 52 -0.10 17.33 -3.53
CA MET A 52 -1.36 17.40 -4.27
C MET A 52 -1.20 18.31 -5.49
N HIS A 53 -1.61 17.83 -6.66
CA HIS A 53 -1.46 18.48 -7.96
C HIS A 53 -0.01 18.74 -8.42
N HIS A 54 0.98 18.27 -7.66
CA HIS A 54 2.40 18.37 -7.97
C HIS A 54 2.98 17.02 -8.39
N PRO A 55 4.08 17.01 -9.18
CA PRO A 55 4.76 15.77 -9.54
C PRO A 55 5.33 15.08 -8.29
N LEU A 56 5.03 13.78 -8.13
CA LEU A 56 5.47 13.04 -6.96
C LEU A 56 6.99 12.78 -7.04
N PRO A 57 7.79 13.28 -6.09
CA PRO A 57 9.24 13.13 -6.13
C PRO A 57 9.66 11.67 -5.95
N ALA A 58 10.72 11.24 -6.63
CA ALA A 58 11.16 9.84 -6.62
C ALA A 58 11.47 9.31 -5.20
N ARG A 59 12.00 10.17 -4.33
CA ARG A 59 12.29 9.84 -2.92
C ARG A 59 11.05 9.48 -2.09
N ALA A 60 9.88 9.98 -2.49
CA ALA A 60 8.63 9.71 -1.79
C ALA A 60 8.02 8.36 -2.19
N ARG A 61 8.45 7.82 -3.34
CA ARG A 61 7.96 6.54 -3.85
C ARG A 61 8.68 5.44 -3.10
N VAL A 62 7.93 4.62 -2.38
CA VAL A 62 8.46 3.35 -1.89
C VAL A 62 8.63 2.48 -3.12
N SER A 63 9.88 2.15 -3.46
CA SER A 63 10.14 1.23 -4.57
C SER A 63 9.31 -0.02 -4.34
N PRO A 64 8.46 -0.44 -5.29
CA PRO A 64 7.63 -1.63 -5.10
C PRO A 64 8.57 -2.82 -5.03
N ARG A 65 9.02 -3.17 -3.82
CA ARG A 65 9.58 -4.49 -3.56
C ARG A 65 8.37 -5.39 -3.77
N PRO A 66 8.35 -6.25 -4.81
CA PRO A 66 7.18 -7.04 -5.13
C PRO A 66 6.75 -7.73 -3.84
N ALA A 67 5.55 -7.37 -3.37
CA ALA A 67 5.00 -7.94 -2.16
C ALA A 67 4.96 -9.44 -2.42
N ARG A 68 5.90 -10.17 -1.81
CA ARG A 68 6.07 -11.59 -2.02
C ARG A 68 4.74 -12.20 -1.60
N SER A 69 3.93 -12.62 -2.58
CA SER A 69 2.61 -13.20 -2.32
C SER A 69 2.81 -14.25 -1.23
N PRO A 70 2.01 -14.23 -0.15
CA PRO A 70 2.06 -15.31 0.81
C PRO A 70 1.59 -16.54 0.03
N ARG A 71 2.54 -17.37 -0.41
CA ARG A 71 2.21 -18.71 -0.90
C ARG A 71 1.65 -19.42 0.32
N HIS A 72 0.32 -19.55 0.36
CA HIS A 72 -0.37 -20.46 1.25
C HIS A 72 0.23 -21.83 0.99
N GLN A 73 1.07 -22.33 1.90
CA GLN A 73 1.50 -23.72 1.88
C GLN A 73 0.37 -24.50 2.58
N PRO A 74 -0.38 -25.37 1.90
CA PRO A 74 -1.24 -26.30 2.59
C PRO A 74 -0.33 -27.32 3.31
N LEU A 75 -0.43 -27.37 4.63
CA LEU A 75 0.20 -28.40 5.44
C LEU A 75 -0.65 -29.68 5.27
N ALA A 76 -0.19 -30.60 4.43
CA ALA A 76 -0.73 -31.95 4.37
C ALA A 76 0.03 -32.81 5.39
N ALA A 77 -0.70 -33.41 6.32
CA ALA A 77 -0.28 -34.54 7.14
C ALA A 77 -1.48 -35.50 7.28
#